data_AF-L7J4H7-F1
#
_entry.id   AF-L7J4H7-F1
#
_cell.length_a   1.000
_cell.length_b   1.000
_cell.length_c   1.000
_cell.angle_alpha   90.00
_cell.angle_beta   90.00
_cell.angle_gamma   90.00
#
_symmetry.space_group_name_H-M   'P 1'
#
loop_
_entity.id
_entity.type
_entity.pdbx_description
1 polymer ?
#
loop_
_entity_poly.entity_id
_entity_poly.type
_entity_poly.pdbx_seq_one_letter_code
_entity_poly.pdbx_strand_id
1 'polypeptide(L)'
;MARPSTDWCTYGARSPNTPYLGLVPIHHVEDQAAMIVLPKRRPPCSTVHDALVDFMGCVSPDQRAVVASVASMVQATIDIRSQGTVHLDEGELNTTLLDMVDGKLGSVALPIVKQNAGVMITRNLDKMQLDLFELSPLNKHTMESPGRLRRYFPGIAIDMRMEDFVSKTDFVSSISSMLYKLASSITPGSQPKVKKAGQYHDEQRDTPSPHHVTKFITAFLGPVTQPVKDAGLWKNTRDEIMWDDERMPWRRSPLWLLLRVTMQLVCSRQLPNNGWLTYKAFMVYFSARILHIATDTCLGNDYLEIMRLKVTRRRLKLTAT
;
A
#
# COMPACT_ATOMS: atom_id res chain seq x y z
N MET A 1 45.32 -27.29 -38.75
CA MET A 1 46.11 -27.25 -37.49
C MET A 1 46.18 -25.80 -37.05
N ALA A 2 45.93 -25.38 -35.82
CA ALA A 2 45.32 -25.96 -34.64
C ALA A 2 44.93 -24.77 -33.72
N ARG A 3 44.13 -25.11 -32.71
CA ARG A 3 43.30 -24.29 -31.80
C ARG A 3 44.05 -23.34 -30.82
N PRO A 4 43.29 -22.48 -30.10
CA PRO A 4 43.78 -21.54 -29.07
C PRO A 4 44.09 -22.22 -27.73
N SER A 5 44.94 -21.62 -26.90
CA SER A 5 45.17 -22.03 -25.51
C SER A 5 44.33 -21.22 -24.54
N THR A 6 43.38 -21.93 -23.94
CA THR A 6 42.70 -21.66 -22.68
C THR A 6 43.67 -21.55 -21.51
N ASP A 7 43.41 -20.65 -20.56
CA ASP A 7 43.76 -20.89 -19.16
C ASP A 7 42.50 -20.76 -18.30
N TRP A 8 42.09 -21.93 -17.83
CA TRP A 8 41.12 -22.15 -16.77
C TRP A 8 41.85 -22.01 -15.44
N CYS A 9 41.42 -21.10 -14.57
CA CYS A 9 41.72 -21.19 -13.15
C CYS A 9 40.44 -21.53 -12.39
N THR A 10 40.40 -22.79 -12.00
CA THR A 10 39.49 -23.43 -11.07
C THR A 10 39.62 -22.83 -9.67
N TYR A 11 38.52 -22.39 -9.08
CA TYR A 11 38.41 -22.29 -7.62
C TYR A 11 37.07 -22.85 -7.15
N GLY A 12 37.17 -24.08 -6.62
CA GLY A 12 36.41 -24.58 -5.48
C GLY A 12 34.89 -24.57 -5.56
N ALA A 13 34.32 -25.69 -6.01
CA ALA A 13 33.00 -26.09 -5.57
C ALA A 13 32.96 -26.09 -4.02
N ARG A 14 32.09 -25.26 -3.43
CA ARG A 14 31.71 -25.33 -2.01
C ARG A 14 30.19 -25.51 -1.91
N SER A 15 29.83 -26.34 -0.94
CA SER A 15 28.51 -26.93 -0.67
C SER A 15 27.32 -25.94 -0.65
N PRO A 16 26.09 -26.34 -1.05
CA PRO A 16 24.95 -25.42 -1.27
C PRO A 16 24.16 -24.98 -0.02
N ASN A 17 24.55 -25.33 1.21
CA ASN A 17 23.66 -25.20 2.38
C ASN A 17 24.22 -24.38 3.54
N THR A 18 24.57 -23.10 3.29
CA THR A 18 24.75 -22.13 4.38
C THR A 18 24.13 -20.79 3.96
N PRO A 19 23.03 -20.32 4.59
CA PRO A 19 22.54 -18.98 4.33
C PRO A 19 23.53 -17.99 4.95
N TYR A 20 24.25 -17.26 4.11
CA TYR A 20 24.97 -16.06 4.52
C TYR A 20 23.94 -15.02 4.95
N LEU A 21 23.84 -14.80 6.26
CA LEU A 21 23.29 -13.56 6.81
C LEU A 21 24.30 -12.45 6.51
N GLY A 22 24.20 -11.89 5.30
CA GLY A 22 24.83 -10.61 4.98
C GLY A 22 24.33 -9.55 5.95
N LEU A 23 25.26 -8.77 6.51
CA LEU A 23 24.98 -7.64 7.40
C LEU A 23 24.10 -6.62 6.68
N VAL A 24 22.80 -6.70 6.91
CA VAL A 24 21.83 -5.68 6.50
C VAL A 24 22.03 -4.46 7.41
N PRO A 25 22.35 -3.26 6.88
CA PRO A 25 22.50 -2.07 7.71
C PRO A 25 21.30 -1.80 8.64
N ILE A 26 21.60 -1.36 9.87
CA ILE A 26 20.72 -1.21 11.04
C ILE A 26 19.45 -0.36 10.76
N HIS A 27 19.45 0.42 9.69
CA HIS A 27 18.30 1.24 9.27
C HIS A 27 17.22 0.51 8.45
N HIS A 28 17.39 -0.76 8.10
CA HIS A 28 16.50 -1.45 7.14
C HIS A 28 15.33 -2.24 7.77
N VAL A 29 15.27 -2.30 9.09
CA VAL A 29 14.32 -3.12 9.87
C VAL A 29 12.98 -2.37 10.13
N GLU A 30 12.64 -1.30 9.40
CA GLU A 30 11.63 -0.32 9.88
C GLU A 30 10.17 -0.64 9.62
N ASP A 31 9.85 -1.09 8.41
CA ASP A 31 8.46 -1.36 7.99
C ASP A 31 8.30 -2.85 7.63
N GLN A 32 9.35 -3.51 7.15
CA GLN A 32 9.32 -4.95 6.90
C GLN A 32 9.64 -5.80 8.13
N ALA A 33 10.21 -5.29 9.22
CA ALA A 33 10.25 -6.09 10.45
C ALA A 33 8.83 -6.51 10.86
N ALA A 34 7.84 -5.62 10.73
CA ALA A 34 6.44 -6.01 10.91
C ALA A 34 5.99 -7.13 9.95
N MET A 35 6.45 -7.13 8.69
CA MET A 35 6.14 -8.16 7.70
C MET A 35 6.97 -9.46 7.83
N ILE A 36 8.16 -9.37 8.43
CA ILE A 36 9.11 -10.47 8.68
C ILE A 36 8.75 -11.17 10.00
N VAL A 37 8.28 -10.39 10.99
CA VAL A 37 7.74 -10.84 12.30
C VAL A 37 6.39 -11.52 12.11
N LEU A 38 5.55 -11.00 11.20
CA LEU A 38 4.28 -11.65 10.93
C LEU A 38 4.55 -13.05 10.37
N PRO A 39 3.92 -14.10 10.94
CA PRO A 39 4.11 -15.44 10.45
C PRO A 39 3.86 -15.41 8.94
N LYS A 40 4.75 -16.02 8.14
CA LYS A 40 4.73 -16.05 6.65
C LYS A 40 3.36 -16.42 6.03
N ARG A 41 2.38 -16.82 6.84
CA ARG A 41 1.03 -17.23 6.49
C ARG A 41 -0.07 -16.18 6.74
N ARG A 42 0.18 -15.08 7.48
CA ARG A 42 -0.88 -14.10 7.82
C ARG A 42 -0.79 -12.82 6.97
N PRO A 43 -1.84 -12.44 6.22
CA PRO A 43 -1.83 -11.22 5.42
C PRO A 43 -1.71 -9.97 6.30
N PRO A 44 -0.92 -8.95 5.91
CA PRO A 44 -0.78 -7.72 6.68
C PRO A 44 -2.09 -6.98 6.94
N CYS A 45 -3.06 -7.03 6.03
CA CYS A 45 -4.37 -6.42 6.24
C CYS A 45 -5.07 -7.00 7.46
N SER A 46 -5.03 -8.33 7.65
CA SER A 46 -5.68 -9.00 8.77
C SER A 46 -5.07 -8.58 10.11
N THR A 47 -3.74 -8.46 10.18
CA THR A 47 -3.07 -7.97 11.40
C THR A 47 -3.43 -6.52 11.69
N VAL A 48 -3.50 -5.67 10.66
CA VAL A 48 -3.93 -4.27 10.82
C VAL A 48 -5.37 -4.20 11.30
N HIS A 49 -6.26 -5.03 10.74
CA HIS A 49 -7.66 -5.11 11.14
C HIS A 49 -7.80 -5.51 12.62
N ASP A 50 -7.19 -6.62 13.05
CA ASP A 50 -7.21 -7.04 14.46
C ASP A 50 -6.70 -5.94 15.40
N ALA A 51 -5.60 -5.28 15.01
CA ALA A 51 -5.04 -4.22 15.81
C ALA A 51 -5.98 -3.01 15.90
N LEU A 52 -6.72 -2.68 14.83
CA LEU A 52 -7.74 -1.61 14.86
C LEU A 52 -8.88 -2.00 15.79
N VAL A 53 -9.35 -3.26 15.73
CA VAL A 53 -10.41 -3.77 16.59
C VAL A 53 -10.02 -3.66 18.06
N ASP A 54 -8.83 -4.12 18.43
CA ASP A 54 -8.37 -4.04 19.81
C ASP A 54 -8.11 -2.58 20.25
N PHE A 55 -7.63 -1.73 19.33
CA PHE A 55 -7.37 -0.32 19.60
C PHE A 55 -8.64 0.48 19.91
N MET A 56 -9.82 0.04 19.47
CA MET A 56 -11.11 0.66 19.83
C MET A 56 -11.35 0.70 21.35
N GLY A 57 -10.80 -0.26 22.10
CA GLY A 57 -10.86 -0.30 23.57
C GLY A 57 -9.97 0.73 24.27
N CYS A 58 -9.05 1.37 23.53
CA CYS A 58 -8.04 2.29 24.07
C CYS A 58 -8.35 3.78 23.78
N VAL A 59 -9.47 4.08 23.12
CA VAL A 59 -9.79 5.44 22.63
C VAL A 59 -11.14 5.93 23.15
N SER A 60 -11.32 7.25 23.12
CA SER A 60 -12.59 7.91 23.47
C SER A 60 -13.74 7.48 22.55
N PRO A 61 -15.02 7.66 22.94
CA PRO A 61 -16.18 7.30 22.11
C PRO A 61 -16.15 7.92 20.70
N ASP A 62 -15.80 9.20 20.58
CA ASP A 62 -15.74 9.90 19.28
C ASP A 62 -14.65 9.29 18.37
N GLN A 63 -13.48 9.03 18.94
CA GLN A 63 -12.39 8.37 18.22
C GLN A 63 -12.74 6.93 17.86
N ARG A 64 -13.50 6.23 18.71
CA ARG A 64 -13.91 4.85 18.49
C ARG A 64 -14.74 4.70 17.23
N ALA A 65 -15.68 5.60 16.97
CA ALA A 65 -16.50 5.57 15.75
C ALA A 65 -15.63 5.70 14.48
N VAL A 66 -14.60 6.55 14.52
CA VAL A 66 -13.66 6.73 13.42
C VAL A 66 -12.76 5.51 13.25
N VAL A 67 -12.23 4.96 14.35
CA VAL A 67 -11.43 3.73 14.31
C VAL A 67 -12.28 2.55 13.78
N ALA A 68 -13.55 2.45 14.16
CA ALA A 68 -14.48 1.46 13.62
C ALA A 68 -14.70 1.65 12.11
N SER A 69 -14.85 2.88 11.63
CA SER A 69 -14.93 3.17 10.19
C SER A 69 -13.66 2.74 9.45
N VAL A 70 -12.49 2.97 10.04
CA VAL A 70 -11.20 2.51 9.48
C VAL A 70 -11.11 0.98 9.48
N ALA A 71 -11.53 0.32 10.56
CA ALA A 71 -11.57 -1.15 10.64
C ALA A 71 -12.49 -1.74 9.57
N SER A 72 -13.70 -1.19 9.43
CA SER A 72 -14.66 -1.58 8.39
C SER A 72 -14.09 -1.41 6.97
N MET A 73 -13.39 -0.31 6.69
CA MET A 73 -12.70 -0.12 5.41
C MET A 73 -11.62 -1.20 5.18
N VAL A 74 -10.81 -1.51 6.19
CA VAL A 74 -9.76 -2.54 6.07
C VAL A 74 -10.38 -3.93 5.89
N GLN A 75 -11.49 -4.21 6.56
CA GLN A 75 -12.24 -5.46 6.42
C GLN A 75 -12.78 -5.61 4.99
N ALA A 76 -13.45 -4.58 4.44
CA ALA A 76 -13.90 -4.58 3.05
C ALA A 76 -12.73 -4.79 2.05
N THR A 77 -11.56 -4.18 2.32
CA THR A 77 -10.34 -4.41 1.52
C THR A 77 -9.82 -5.86 1.60
N ILE A 78 -10.10 -6.58 2.69
CA ILE A 78 -9.78 -8.00 2.84
C ILE A 78 -10.79 -8.84 2.07
N ASP A 79 -12.08 -8.58 2.26
CA ASP A 79 -13.19 -9.40 1.75
C ASP A 79 -13.27 -9.39 0.22
N ILE A 80 -12.92 -8.27 -0.43
CA ILE A 80 -12.86 -8.19 -1.90
C ILE A 80 -11.81 -9.12 -2.50
N ARG A 81 -10.83 -9.60 -1.72
CA ARG A 81 -9.75 -10.41 -2.29
C ARG A 81 -10.19 -11.86 -2.40
N SER A 82 -9.89 -12.49 -3.55
CA SER A 82 -10.07 -13.94 -3.68
C SER A 82 -9.24 -14.64 -2.59
N GLN A 83 -9.87 -15.59 -1.90
CA GLN A 83 -9.33 -16.20 -0.68
C GLN A 83 -7.85 -16.60 -0.81
N GLY A 84 -7.03 -16.07 0.11
CA GLY A 84 -5.59 -16.37 0.15
C GLY A 84 -4.75 -15.75 -0.97
N THR A 85 -5.32 -14.87 -1.80
CA THR A 85 -4.61 -14.21 -2.91
C THR A 85 -4.54 -12.69 -2.75
N VAL A 86 -3.76 -12.06 -3.63
CA VAL A 86 -3.72 -10.60 -3.81
C VAL A 86 -4.68 -10.11 -4.91
N HIS A 87 -5.41 -11.03 -5.56
CA HIS A 87 -6.32 -10.72 -6.65
C HIS A 87 -7.68 -10.26 -6.11
N LEU A 88 -8.32 -9.33 -6.81
CA LEU A 88 -9.68 -8.92 -6.50
C LEU A 88 -10.65 -9.96 -7.06
N ASP A 89 -11.72 -10.22 -6.32
CA ASP A 89 -12.89 -10.95 -6.77
C ASP A 89 -13.90 -9.95 -7.36
N GLU A 90 -14.37 -10.20 -8.59
CA GLU A 90 -15.29 -9.29 -9.30
C GLU A 90 -16.68 -9.24 -8.64
N GLY A 91 -17.14 -10.37 -8.11
CA GLY A 91 -18.43 -10.48 -7.43
C GLY A 91 -18.40 -9.73 -6.10
N GLU A 92 -17.40 -9.98 -5.26
CA GLU A 92 -17.24 -9.28 -3.98
C GLU A 92 -17.01 -7.78 -4.17
N LEU A 93 -16.28 -7.38 -5.22
CA LEU A 93 -16.12 -5.96 -5.56
C LEU A 93 -17.47 -5.32 -5.92
N ASN A 94 -18.30 -5.99 -6.73
CA ASN A 94 -19.62 -5.48 -7.09
C ASN A 94 -20.52 -5.35 -5.85
N THR A 95 -20.61 -6.40 -5.03
CA THR A 95 -21.36 -6.41 -3.77
C THR A 95 -20.90 -5.30 -2.84
N THR A 96 -19.58 -5.11 -2.68
CA THR A 96 -19.02 -4.03 -1.86
C THR A 96 -19.47 -2.65 -2.36
N LEU A 97 -19.41 -2.40 -3.68
CA LEU A 97 -19.86 -1.11 -4.21
C LEU A 97 -21.37 -0.90 -4.04
N LEU A 98 -22.19 -1.95 -4.13
CA LEU A 98 -23.62 -1.90 -3.82
C LEU A 98 -23.88 -1.60 -2.33
N ASP A 99 -23.14 -2.23 -1.43
CA ASP A 99 -23.23 -1.93 0.01
C ASP A 99 -22.80 -0.50 0.32
N MET A 100 -21.86 0.06 -0.43
CA MET A 100 -21.57 1.48 -0.36
C MET A 100 -22.74 2.33 -0.87
N VAL A 101 -23.45 1.94 -1.93
CA VAL A 101 -24.64 2.66 -2.42
C VAL A 101 -25.76 2.67 -1.40
N ASP A 102 -26.00 1.53 -0.76
CA ASP A 102 -27.03 1.33 0.26
C ASP A 102 -26.68 2.01 1.60
N GLY A 103 -25.47 2.56 1.72
CA GLY A 103 -24.99 3.20 2.95
C GLY A 103 -24.57 2.23 4.05
N LYS A 104 -24.42 0.93 3.74
CA LYS A 104 -23.91 -0.08 4.68
C LYS A 104 -22.40 0.00 4.85
N LEU A 105 -21.68 0.50 3.83
CA LEU A 105 -20.23 0.67 3.87
C LEU A 105 -19.81 2.12 3.57
N GLY A 106 -18.96 2.69 4.43
CA GLY A 106 -18.49 4.07 4.29
C GLY A 106 -17.30 4.25 3.36
N SER A 107 -16.39 3.28 3.27
CA SER A 107 -15.23 3.37 2.37
C SER A 107 -14.58 2.02 2.11
N VAL A 108 -13.82 1.94 1.01
CA VAL A 108 -13.00 0.78 0.68
C VAL A 108 -11.69 1.20 0.01
N ALA A 109 -10.62 0.44 0.23
CA ALA A 109 -9.32 0.65 -0.42
C ALA A 109 -8.97 -0.53 -1.33
N LEU A 110 -8.57 -0.25 -2.57
CA LEU A 110 -8.26 -1.24 -3.60
C LEU A 110 -6.79 -1.10 -4.04
N PRO A 111 -5.96 -2.15 -3.85
CA PRO A 111 -4.64 -2.21 -4.46
C PRO A 111 -4.75 -2.67 -5.92
N ILE A 112 -4.51 -1.76 -6.87
CA ILE A 112 -4.42 -2.10 -8.31
C ILE A 112 -2.94 -2.38 -8.63
N VAL A 113 -2.47 -3.54 -8.15
CA VAL A 113 -1.04 -3.91 -8.11
C VAL A 113 -0.39 -3.85 -9.49
N LYS A 114 -1.05 -4.38 -10.52
CA LYS A 114 -0.53 -4.42 -11.90
C LYS A 114 -0.36 -3.03 -12.53
N GLN A 115 -1.03 -2.02 -11.98
CA GLN A 115 -0.98 -0.63 -12.42
C GLN A 115 -0.26 0.27 -11.41
N ASN A 116 0.39 -0.30 -10.39
CA ASN A 116 1.11 0.45 -9.37
C ASN A 116 0.28 1.59 -8.72
N ALA A 117 -1.01 1.35 -8.50
CA ALA A 117 -1.92 2.37 -8.03
C ALA A 117 -2.82 1.90 -6.90
N GLY A 118 -3.17 2.84 -6.03
CA GLY A 118 -4.17 2.72 -5.00
C GLY A 118 -5.41 3.50 -5.41
N VAL A 119 -6.57 2.89 -5.18
CA VAL A 119 -7.87 3.54 -5.29
C VAL A 119 -8.54 3.46 -3.93
N MET A 120 -8.95 4.59 -3.37
CA MET A 120 -9.84 4.62 -2.22
C MET A 120 -11.16 5.22 -2.66
N ILE A 121 -12.25 4.52 -2.35
CA ILE A 121 -13.60 4.97 -2.63
C ILE A 121 -14.22 5.31 -1.29
N THR A 122 -14.78 6.51 -1.16
CA THR A 122 -15.42 6.99 0.06
C THR A 122 -16.84 7.42 -0.25
N ARG A 123 -17.80 6.89 0.51
CA ARG A 123 -19.18 7.37 0.51
C ARG A 123 -19.29 8.56 1.45
N ASN A 124 -19.74 9.68 0.92
CA ASN A 124 -20.26 10.82 1.68
C ASN A 124 -21.80 10.85 1.56
N LEU A 125 -22.46 11.76 2.28
CA LEU A 125 -23.94 11.83 2.32
C LEU A 125 -24.60 11.88 0.93
N ASP A 126 -24.05 12.68 0.02
CA ASP A 126 -24.61 12.97 -1.31
C ASP A 126 -23.65 12.63 -2.46
N LYS A 127 -22.48 12.06 -2.15
CA LYS A 127 -21.39 11.88 -3.12
C LYS A 127 -20.60 10.60 -2.92
N MET A 128 -20.11 10.02 -4.02
CA MET A 128 -19.00 9.05 -3.99
C MET A 128 -17.71 9.77 -4.39
N GLN A 129 -16.67 9.66 -3.57
CA GLN A 129 -15.35 10.20 -3.87
C GLN A 129 -14.37 9.08 -4.20
N LEU A 130 -13.61 9.25 -5.28
CA LEU A 130 -12.51 8.38 -5.67
C LEU A 130 -11.18 9.11 -5.50
N ASP A 131 -10.31 8.54 -4.68
CA ASP A 131 -8.96 8.99 -4.43
C ASP A 131 -7.97 8.05 -5.14
N LEU A 132 -7.26 8.58 -6.13
CA LEU A 132 -6.36 7.83 -7.01
C LEU A 132 -4.91 8.24 -6.75
N PHE A 133 -4.02 7.29 -6.51
CA PHE A 133 -2.62 7.60 -6.24
C PHE A 133 -1.66 6.47 -6.59
N GLU A 134 -0.42 6.84 -6.89
CA GLU A 134 0.68 5.91 -7.15
C GLU A 134 1.14 5.25 -5.84
N LEU A 135 1.36 3.93 -5.83
CA LEU A 135 1.85 3.24 -4.64
C LEU A 135 3.38 3.24 -4.54
N SER A 136 4.08 2.99 -5.65
CA SER A 136 5.54 2.88 -5.65
C SER A 136 6.14 3.88 -6.64
N PRO A 137 7.08 4.74 -6.25
CA PRO A 137 7.73 5.66 -7.17
C PRO A 137 8.65 4.92 -8.16
N LEU A 138 8.86 5.52 -9.33
CA LEU A 138 9.87 5.09 -10.31
C LEU A 138 11.26 5.02 -9.68
N ASN A 139 12.08 4.07 -10.16
CA ASN A 139 13.46 3.88 -9.71
C ASN A 139 14.25 5.19 -9.74
N LYS A 140 14.13 5.93 -10.85
CA LYS A 140 14.78 7.23 -11.04
C LYS A 140 14.50 8.20 -9.88
N HIS A 141 13.23 8.40 -9.52
CA HIS A 141 12.85 9.35 -8.46
C HIS A 141 13.31 8.88 -7.07
N THR A 142 13.37 7.58 -6.84
CA THR A 142 13.90 7.01 -5.59
C THR A 142 15.41 7.22 -5.49
N MET A 143 16.15 6.96 -6.56
CA MET A 143 17.62 7.05 -6.59
C MET A 143 18.12 8.50 -6.61
N GLU A 144 17.37 9.43 -7.21
CA GLU A 144 17.71 10.86 -7.25
C GLU A 144 17.47 11.57 -5.90
N SER A 145 16.63 11.00 -5.04
CA SER A 145 16.32 11.60 -3.73
C SER A 145 17.44 11.31 -2.74
N PRO A 146 18.17 12.32 -2.21
CA PRO A 146 19.22 12.11 -1.20
C PRO A 146 18.67 11.66 0.17
N GLY A 147 17.35 11.44 0.29
CA GLY A 147 16.68 11.03 1.51
C GLY A 147 15.24 10.60 1.27
N ARG A 148 14.33 11.01 2.15
CA ARG A 148 12.90 10.62 2.05
C ARG A 148 12.22 11.39 0.93
N LEU A 149 11.60 10.66 0.00
CA LEU A 149 10.78 11.24 -1.05
C LEU A 149 9.48 11.78 -0.44
N ARG A 150 9.22 13.08 -0.60
CA ARG A 150 7.98 13.72 -0.15
C ARG A 150 6.93 13.62 -1.26
N ARG A 151 5.80 12.97 -0.97
CA ARG A 151 4.72 12.70 -1.91
C ARG A 151 3.39 13.19 -1.35
N TYR A 152 2.51 13.65 -2.23
CA TYR A 152 1.16 14.10 -1.89
C TYR A 152 0.16 12.99 -2.20
N PHE A 153 -0.77 12.74 -1.28
CA PHE A 153 -1.77 11.67 -1.40
C PHE A 153 -3.17 12.18 -1.04
N PRO A 154 -4.19 11.90 -1.86
CA PRO A 154 -4.08 11.24 -3.16
C PRO A 154 -3.44 12.15 -4.22
N GLY A 155 -3.01 11.56 -5.33
CA GLY A 155 -2.49 12.32 -6.47
C GLY A 155 -3.62 12.98 -7.25
N ILE A 156 -4.77 12.32 -7.33
CA ILE A 156 -6.01 12.83 -7.93
C ILE A 156 -7.16 12.47 -6.99
N ALA A 157 -8.07 13.40 -6.77
CA ALA A 157 -9.33 13.15 -6.09
C ALA A 157 -10.48 13.70 -6.94
N ILE A 158 -11.48 12.87 -7.19
CA ILE A 158 -12.69 13.23 -7.93
C ILE A 158 -13.91 12.80 -7.13
N ASP A 159 -14.98 13.61 -7.14
CA ASP A 159 -16.26 13.25 -6.54
C ASP A 159 -17.37 13.23 -7.59
N MET A 160 -18.38 12.42 -7.32
CA MET A 160 -19.54 12.22 -8.17
C MET A 160 -20.79 12.22 -7.31
N ARG A 161 -21.88 12.82 -7.79
CA ARG A 161 -23.14 12.85 -7.02
C ARG A 161 -23.70 11.45 -6.92
N MET A 162 -24.31 11.13 -5.78
CA MET A 162 -24.90 9.82 -5.55
C MET A 162 -26.01 9.52 -6.55
N GLU A 163 -26.80 10.53 -6.93
CA GLU A 163 -27.83 10.40 -7.97
C GLU A 163 -27.26 9.96 -9.32
N ASP A 164 -26.10 10.47 -9.73
CA ASP A 164 -25.43 10.08 -10.98
C ASP A 164 -24.89 8.64 -10.89
N PHE A 165 -24.58 8.17 -9.67
CA PHE A 165 -24.11 6.82 -9.41
C PHE A 165 -25.26 5.78 -9.42
N VAL A 166 -26.43 6.15 -8.87
CA VAL A 166 -27.58 5.26 -8.66
C VAL A 166 -28.57 5.26 -9.82
N SER A 167 -28.81 6.41 -10.45
CA SER A 167 -29.87 6.57 -11.47
C SER A 167 -29.61 5.80 -12.77
N LYS A 168 -28.38 5.38 -13.01
CA LYS A 168 -27.97 4.67 -14.23
C LYS A 168 -27.91 3.17 -13.92
N THR A 169 -28.91 2.44 -14.38
CA THR A 169 -28.92 0.97 -14.37
C THR A 169 -27.59 0.49 -14.96
N ASP A 170 -26.88 -0.36 -14.23
CA ASP A 170 -25.55 -0.91 -14.56
C ASP A 170 -24.32 -0.02 -14.35
N PHE A 171 -24.45 1.19 -13.81
CA PHE A 171 -23.27 2.05 -13.58
C PHE A 171 -22.33 1.46 -12.52
N VAL A 172 -22.87 0.94 -11.43
CA VAL A 172 -22.11 0.23 -10.38
C VAL A 172 -21.37 -0.97 -10.97
N SER A 173 -22.07 -1.78 -11.76
CA SER A 173 -21.49 -2.95 -12.44
C SER A 173 -20.40 -2.56 -13.45
N SER A 174 -20.60 -1.46 -14.17
CA SER A 174 -19.61 -0.93 -15.11
C SER A 174 -18.34 -0.46 -14.39
N ILE A 175 -18.47 0.26 -13.28
CA ILE A 175 -17.34 0.69 -12.45
C ILE A 175 -16.63 -0.53 -11.84
N SER A 176 -17.38 -1.47 -11.28
CA SER A 176 -16.83 -2.72 -10.72
C SER A 176 -16.01 -3.46 -11.78
N SER A 177 -16.59 -3.72 -12.95
CA SER A 177 -15.90 -4.45 -14.02
C SER A 177 -14.69 -3.69 -14.56
N MET A 178 -14.76 -2.35 -14.64
CA MET A 178 -13.61 -1.52 -15.01
C MET A 178 -12.46 -1.65 -14.00
N LEU A 179 -12.75 -1.50 -12.70
CA LEU A 179 -11.75 -1.63 -11.63
C LEU A 179 -11.16 -3.04 -11.57
N TYR A 180 -12.00 -4.07 -11.71
CA TYR A 180 -11.57 -5.45 -11.78
C TYR A 180 -10.64 -5.70 -12.97
N LYS A 181 -11.00 -5.23 -14.17
CA LYS A 181 -10.13 -5.36 -15.35
C LYS A 181 -8.79 -4.65 -15.17
N LEU A 182 -8.78 -3.46 -14.59
CA LEU A 182 -7.53 -2.73 -14.28
C LEU A 182 -6.66 -3.49 -13.27
N ALA A 183 -7.26 -4.14 -12.26
CA ALA A 183 -6.55 -4.93 -11.27
C ALA A 183 -6.04 -6.27 -11.83
N SER A 184 -6.80 -6.88 -12.73
CA SER A 184 -6.57 -8.24 -13.24
C SER A 184 -5.72 -8.29 -14.52
N SER A 185 -5.60 -7.19 -15.28
CA SER A 185 -4.82 -7.13 -16.52
C SER A 185 -3.53 -6.32 -16.40
N ILE A 186 -2.50 -6.74 -17.15
CA ILE A 186 -1.33 -5.89 -17.42
C ILE A 186 -1.68 -5.05 -18.63
N THR A 187 -1.59 -3.72 -18.51
CA THR A 187 -1.90 -2.85 -19.64
C THR A 187 -0.61 -2.49 -20.39
N PRO A 188 -0.54 -2.75 -21.71
CA PRO A 188 0.62 -2.40 -22.53
C PRO A 188 1.00 -0.92 -22.38
N GLY A 189 2.31 -0.62 -22.44
CA GLY A 189 2.79 0.76 -22.31
C GLY A 189 2.87 1.31 -20.88
N SER A 190 2.49 0.52 -19.87
CA SER A 190 2.66 0.90 -18.45
C SER A 190 4.09 0.75 -17.96
N GLN A 191 4.85 -0.19 -18.51
CA GLN A 191 6.21 -0.45 -18.07
C GLN A 191 7.21 0.52 -18.69
N PRO A 192 8.12 1.12 -17.89
CA PRO A 192 9.25 1.86 -18.43
C PRO A 192 10.06 0.99 -19.39
N LYS A 193 10.62 1.59 -20.44
CA LYS A 193 11.47 0.88 -21.40
C LYS A 193 12.93 1.27 -21.23
N VAL A 194 13.81 0.28 -21.33
CA VAL A 194 15.26 0.46 -21.35
C VAL A 194 15.83 0.02 -22.69
N LYS A 195 16.87 0.71 -23.15
CA LYS A 195 17.59 0.31 -24.36
C LYS A 195 18.66 -0.72 -23.98
N LYS A 196 18.52 -1.96 -24.46
CA LYS A 196 19.48 -3.06 -24.30
C LYS A 196 19.85 -3.60 -25.68
N ALA A 197 21.15 -3.76 -25.95
CA ALA A 197 21.66 -4.22 -27.25
C ALA A 197 21.04 -3.49 -28.47
N GLY A 198 20.81 -2.17 -28.34
CA GLY A 198 20.22 -1.35 -29.41
C GLY A 198 18.69 -1.40 -29.51
N GLN A 199 18.00 -2.32 -28.84
CA GLN A 199 16.54 -2.47 -28.85
C GLN A 199 15.91 -2.00 -27.54
N TYR A 200 14.64 -1.59 -27.59
CA TYR A 200 13.88 -1.21 -26.41
C TYR A 200 13.15 -2.41 -25.82
N HIS A 201 13.42 -2.69 -24.55
CA HIS A 201 12.78 -3.75 -23.78
C HIS A 201 12.09 -3.16 -22.55
N ASP A 202 11.01 -3.79 -22.10
CA ASP A 202 10.38 -3.42 -20.84
C ASP A 202 11.36 -3.63 -19.69
N GLU A 203 11.56 -2.59 -18.88
CA GLU A 203 12.40 -2.61 -17.71
C GLU A 203 11.61 -3.16 -16.53
N GLN A 204 11.57 -4.50 -16.44
CA GLN A 204 10.82 -5.23 -15.42
C GLN A 204 11.22 -4.87 -13.98
N ARG A 205 12.41 -4.31 -13.75
CA ARG A 205 12.91 -3.92 -12.42
C ARG A 205 12.38 -2.55 -11.98
N ASP A 206 11.75 -1.79 -12.87
CA ASP A 206 11.11 -0.52 -12.54
C ASP A 206 9.61 -0.71 -12.29
N THR A 207 8.97 0.32 -11.74
CA THR A 207 7.55 0.27 -11.40
C THR A 207 6.69 0.71 -12.58
N PRO A 208 5.55 0.03 -12.84
CA PRO A 208 4.59 0.49 -13.82
C PRO A 208 4.11 1.92 -13.55
N SER A 209 3.82 2.67 -14.59
CA SER A 209 3.19 3.97 -14.49
C SER A 209 1.73 3.85 -14.03
N PRO A 210 1.26 4.67 -13.07
CA PRO A 210 -0.10 4.63 -12.54
C PRO A 210 -1.15 5.26 -13.48
N HIS A 211 -0.78 5.59 -14.72
CA HIS A 211 -1.61 6.41 -15.61
C HIS A 211 -2.93 5.74 -16.03
N HIS A 212 -2.99 4.41 -16.13
CA HIS A 212 -4.25 3.72 -16.42
C HIS A 212 -5.27 3.82 -15.27
N VAL A 213 -4.80 4.03 -14.04
CA VAL A 213 -5.71 4.30 -12.93
C VAL A 213 -5.96 5.80 -12.84
N THR A 214 -4.90 6.60 -12.78
CA THR A 214 -5.03 8.05 -12.56
C THR A 214 -5.62 8.80 -13.75
N LYS A 215 -5.15 8.58 -14.98
CA LYS A 215 -5.62 9.31 -16.17
C LYS A 215 -6.87 8.68 -16.77
N PHE A 216 -6.91 7.36 -16.96
CA PHE A 216 -8.05 6.72 -17.62
C PHE A 216 -9.32 6.78 -16.76
N ILE A 217 -9.26 6.51 -15.45
CA ILE A 217 -10.46 6.66 -14.59
C ILE A 217 -10.95 8.11 -14.60
N THR A 218 -10.04 9.08 -14.47
CA THR A 218 -10.40 10.51 -14.53
C THR A 218 -11.00 10.90 -15.87
N ALA A 219 -10.50 10.38 -16.99
CA ALA A 219 -11.07 10.65 -18.31
C ALA A 219 -12.43 9.97 -18.51
N PHE A 220 -12.56 8.72 -18.05
CA PHE A 220 -13.78 7.92 -18.19
C PHE A 220 -14.92 8.46 -17.33
N LEU A 221 -14.63 8.84 -16.08
CA LEU A 221 -15.61 9.39 -15.15
C LEU A 221 -15.72 10.92 -15.23
N GLY A 222 -14.82 11.60 -15.94
CA GLY A 222 -14.77 13.07 -16.05
C GLY A 222 -16.12 13.73 -16.36
N PRO A 223 -16.95 13.22 -17.28
CA PRO A 223 -18.26 13.81 -17.59
C PRO A 223 -19.27 13.81 -16.44
N VAL A 224 -19.08 12.97 -15.42
CA VAL A 224 -19.99 12.82 -14.28
C VAL A 224 -19.32 13.12 -12.94
N THR A 225 -18.10 13.66 -12.97
CA THR A 225 -17.30 13.94 -11.77
C THR A 225 -16.72 15.34 -11.77
N GLN A 226 -16.39 15.83 -10.58
CA GLN A 226 -15.68 17.08 -10.38
C GLN A 226 -14.43 16.85 -9.51
N PRO A 227 -13.35 17.62 -9.73
CA PRO A 227 -12.14 17.49 -8.93
C PRO A 227 -12.37 17.97 -7.49
N VAL A 228 -11.84 17.24 -6.52
CA VAL A 228 -11.88 17.62 -5.10
C VAL A 228 -10.62 18.40 -4.74
N LYS A 229 -10.79 19.63 -4.26
CA LYS A 229 -9.68 20.48 -3.79
C LYS A 229 -9.24 20.04 -2.38
N ASP A 230 -7.94 20.16 -2.11
CA ASP A 230 -7.34 19.93 -0.78
C ASP A 230 -7.70 18.57 -0.13
N ALA A 231 -7.92 17.55 -0.96
CA ALA A 231 -8.39 16.23 -0.53
C ALA A 231 -7.34 15.38 0.21
N GLY A 232 -6.12 15.91 0.40
CA GLY A 232 -4.94 15.10 0.60
C GLY A 232 -4.02 15.51 1.74
N LEU A 233 -2.91 14.80 1.82
CA LEU A 233 -1.90 14.92 2.86
C LEU A 233 -0.51 14.65 2.28
N TRP A 234 0.48 15.27 2.89
CA TRP A 234 1.88 15.00 2.57
C TRP A 234 2.41 13.82 3.38
N LYS A 235 3.05 12.85 2.72
CA LYS A 235 3.85 11.82 3.39
C LYS A 235 5.28 11.81 2.87
N ASN A 236 6.19 11.60 3.82
CA ASN A 236 7.59 11.26 3.52
C ASN A 236 7.66 9.74 3.35
N THR A 237 7.72 9.27 2.11
CA THR A 237 7.94 7.86 1.77
C THR A 237 9.43 7.60 1.68
N ARG A 238 9.88 6.59 2.41
CA ARG A 238 11.23 6.04 2.25
C ARG A 238 11.07 4.82 1.36
N ASP A 239 11.54 4.91 0.13
CA ASP A 239 11.70 3.75 -0.75
C ASP A 239 13.20 3.56 -0.93
N GLU A 240 13.67 2.32 -0.82
CA GLU A 240 15.08 1.97 -0.96
C GLU A 240 15.11 0.83 -1.97
N ILE A 241 15.89 1.01 -3.04
CA ILE A 241 16.09 0.01 -4.09
C ILE A 241 17.40 -0.66 -3.75
N MET A 242 17.32 -1.79 -3.05
CA MET A 242 18.50 -2.59 -2.75
C MET A 242 18.62 -3.70 -3.80
N TRP A 243 19.84 -3.87 -4.29
CA TRP A 243 20.20 -4.89 -5.26
C TRP A 243 21.35 -5.70 -4.67
N ASP A 244 21.12 -7.00 -4.44
CA ASP A 244 22.15 -7.95 -3.99
C ASP A 244 22.12 -9.19 -4.88
N ASP A 245 22.50 -9.02 -6.15
CA ASP A 245 22.43 -10.03 -7.22
C ASP A 245 21.08 -10.76 -7.39
N GLU A 246 20.00 -10.15 -6.90
CA GLU A 246 18.64 -10.65 -7.06
C GLU A 246 17.97 -10.14 -8.35
N ARG A 247 17.02 -10.92 -8.89
CA ARG A 247 16.30 -10.57 -10.13
C ARG A 247 15.47 -9.29 -10.01
N MET A 248 14.88 -9.06 -8.84
CA MET A 248 14.02 -7.91 -8.55
C MET A 248 14.63 -7.13 -7.39
N PRO A 249 14.67 -5.79 -7.45
CA PRO A 249 15.16 -5.02 -6.32
C PRO A 249 14.23 -5.18 -5.12
N TRP A 250 14.81 -5.22 -3.92
CA TRP A 250 14.02 -5.13 -2.71
C TRP A 250 13.36 -3.75 -2.62
N ARG A 251 12.06 -3.71 -2.28
CA ARG A 251 11.26 -2.48 -2.13
C ARG A 251 10.29 -2.59 -0.96
N ARG A 252 9.81 -1.44 -0.47
CA ARG A 252 8.78 -1.42 0.58
C ARG A 252 7.42 -1.86 0.04
N SER A 253 6.61 -2.49 0.91
CA SER A 253 5.29 -3.01 0.53
C SER A 253 4.34 -1.91 0.03
N PRO A 254 3.85 -2.00 -1.23
CA PRO A 254 2.86 -1.06 -1.78
C PRO A 254 1.54 -1.08 -1.01
N LEU A 255 1.12 -2.27 -0.58
CA LEU A 255 -0.09 -2.47 0.24
C LEU A 255 0.02 -1.78 1.60
N TRP A 256 1.20 -1.80 2.23
CA TRP A 256 1.41 -1.06 3.47
C TRP A 256 1.28 0.45 3.29
N LEU A 257 1.77 0.99 2.16
CA LEU A 257 1.56 2.40 1.86
C LEU A 257 0.07 2.71 1.66
N LEU A 258 -0.65 1.88 0.90
CA LEU A 258 -2.10 2.00 0.69
C LEU A 258 -2.81 2.14 2.05
N LEU A 259 -2.64 1.15 2.93
CA LEU A 259 -3.28 1.15 4.26
C LEU A 259 -2.90 2.41 5.05
N ARG A 260 -1.62 2.77 5.11
CA ARG A 260 -1.19 3.98 5.86
C ARG A 260 -1.80 5.26 5.32
N VAL A 261 -1.98 5.38 4.01
CA VAL A 261 -2.58 6.55 3.38
C VAL A 261 -4.06 6.58 3.66
N THR A 262 -4.79 5.50 3.37
CA THR A 262 -6.25 5.46 3.50
C THR A 262 -6.71 5.56 4.95
N MET A 263 -6.05 4.87 5.89
CA MET A 263 -6.35 5.02 7.33
C MET A 263 -6.17 6.47 7.79
N GLN A 264 -5.11 7.16 7.34
CA GLN A 264 -4.90 8.56 7.71
C GLN A 264 -5.94 9.48 7.06
N LEU A 265 -6.32 9.23 5.80
CA LEU A 265 -7.36 10.00 5.11
C LEU A 265 -8.71 9.87 5.81
N VAL A 266 -9.17 8.65 6.12
CA VAL A 266 -10.41 8.41 6.88
C VAL A 266 -10.37 9.15 8.21
N CYS A 267 -9.31 8.98 9.01
CA CYS A 267 -9.20 9.66 10.29
C CYS A 267 -9.25 11.19 10.15
N SER A 268 -8.51 11.75 9.19
CA SER A 268 -8.41 13.21 9.03
C SER A 268 -9.71 13.82 8.52
N ARG A 269 -10.48 13.10 7.70
CA ARG A 269 -11.75 13.57 7.15
C ARG A 269 -12.90 13.46 8.16
N GLN A 270 -12.97 12.37 8.91
CA GLN A 270 -14.05 12.15 9.89
C GLN A 270 -13.81 12.86 11.23
N LEU A 271 -12.55 13.18 11.55
CA LEU A 271 -12.19 13.91 12.77
C LEU A 271 -11.25 15.07 12.44
N PRO A 272 -11.76 16.22 11.97
CA PRO A 272 -10.93 17.32 11.46
C PRO A 272 -9.89 17.84 12.46
N ASN A 273 -10.24 17.90 13.74
CA ASN A 273 -9.35 18.48 14.77
C ASN A 273 -8.30 17.48 15.27
N ASN A 274 -8.68 16.20 15.44
CA ASN A 274 -7.87 15.20 16.17
C ASN A 274 -7.57 13.94 15.36
N GLY A 275 -8.02 13.84 14.11
CA GLY A 275 -7.89 12.64 13.27
C GLY A 275 -6.45 12.25 13.02
N TRP A 276 -5.59 13.23 12.78
CA TRP A 276 -4.16 12.99 12.63
C TRP A 276 -3.56 12.37 13.90
N LEU A 277 -3.98 12.83 15.09
CA LEU A 277 -3.50 12.32 16.38
C LEU A 277 -4.00 10.89 16.61
N THR A 278 -5.27 10.61 16.34
CA THR A 278 -5.85 9.25 16.41
C THR A 278 -5.10 8.28 15.51
N TYR A 279 -4.80 8.68 14.27
CA TYR A 279 -3.98 7.89 13.36
C TYR A 279 -2.57 7.65 13.91
N LYS A 280 -1.89 8.68 14.46
CA LYS A 280 -0.54 8.52 15.03
C LYS A 280 -0.54 7.63 16.26
N ALA A 281 -1.54 7.75 17.13
CA ALA A 281 -1.74 6.89 18.29
C ALA A 281 -1.92 5.43 17.87
N PHE A 282 -2.77 5.17 16.86
CA PHE A 282 -2.91 3.84 16.28
C PHE A 282 -1.56 3.31 15.74
N MET A 283 -0.77 4.13 15.03
CA MET A 283 0.53 3.70 14.51
C MET A 283 1.52 3.34 15.63
N VAL A 284 1.48 4.01 16.79
CA VAL A 284 2.27 3.65 17.97
C VAL A 284 1.78 2.31 18.54
N TYR A 285 0.47 2.18 18.74
CA TYR A 285 -0.17 0.96 19.23
C TYR A 285 0.16 -0.25 18.35
N PHE A 286 -0.04 -0.14 17.03
CA PHE A 286 0.28 -1.17 16.07
C PHE A 286 1.77 -1.55 16.13
N SER A 287 2.67 -0.58 16.24
CA SER A 287 4.11 -0.85 16.36
C SER A 287 4.45 -1.63 17.63
N ALA A 288 3.80 -1.29 18.75
CA ALA A 288 3.99 -1.97 20.03
C ALA A 288 3.42 -3.41 19.98
N ARG A 289 2.26 -3.62 19.37
CA ARG A 289 1.69 -4.95 19.14
C ARG A 289 2.62 -5.82 18.31
N ILE A 290 3.17 -5.28 17.22
CA ILE A 290 4.12 -6.01 16.38
C ILE A 290 5.39 -6.36 17.16
N LEU A 291 5.90 -5.45 18.00
CA LEU A 291 7.03 -5.76 18.89
C LEU A 291 6.69 -6.88 19.89
N HIS A 292 5.48 -6.88 20.46
CA HIS A 292 5.05 -7.94 21.36
C HIS A 292 4.94 -9.29 20.66
N ILE A 293 4.39 -9.34 19.44
CA ILE A 293 4.40 -10.57 18.62
C ILE A 293 5.84 -10.99 18.32
N ALA A 294 6.73 -10.02 18.06
CA ALA A 294 8.13 -10.28 17.76
C ALA A 294 8.88 -10.94 18.92
N THR A 295 8.54 -10.64 20.18
CA THR A 295 9.17 -11.27 21.34
C THR A 295 8.83 -12.76 21.46
N ASP A 296 7.68 -13.16 20.92
CA ASP A 296 7.26 -14.57 20.88
C ASP A 296 7.84 -15.31 19.67
N THR A 297 8.41 -14.56 18.71
CA THR A 297 9.15 -15.13 17.57
C THR A 297 10.64 -15.16 17.88
N CYS A 298 11.38 -16.17 17.42
CA CYS A 298 12.83 -16.29 17.62
C CYS A 298 13.66 -15.29 16.80
N LEU A 299 13.31 -14.00 16.84
CA LEU A 299 14.09 -12.92 16.23
C LEU A 299 15.32 -12.61 17.09
N GLY A 300 16.43 -12.26 16.43
CA GLY A 300 17.65 -11.86 17.13
C GLY A 300 17.44 -10.61 17.98
N ASN A 301 18.15 -10.52 19.11
CA ASN A 301 18.04 -9.42 20.07
C ASN A 301 18.19 -8.04 19.43
N ASP A 302 19.09 -7.89 18.44
CA ASP A 302 19.30 -6.63 17.73
C ASP A 302 18.02 -6.14 17.02
N TYR A 303 17.25 -7.05 16.44
CA TYR A 303 15.98 -6.71 15.79
C TYR A 303 14.95 -6.23 16.81
N LEU A 304 14.85 -6.91 17.96
CA LEU A 304 13.94 -6.53 19.05
C LEU A 304 14.31 -5.16 19.64
N GLU A 305 15.61 -4.90 19.86
CA GLU A 305 16.12 -3.61 20.33
C GLU A 305 15.78 -2.48 19.35
N ILE A 306 16.02 -2.69 18.05
CA ILE A 306 15.66 -1.74 17.00
C ILE A 306 14.14 -1.45 16.99
N MET A 307 13.31 -2.48 17.16
CA MET A 307 11.86 -2.33 17.22
C MET A 307 11.43 -1.57 18.49
N ARG A 308 12.01 -1.88 19.66
CA ARG A 308 11.77 -1.15 20.92
C ARG A 308 12.11 0.34 20.79
N LEU A 309 13.27 0.66 20.22
CA LEU A 309 13.70 2.05 19.99
C LEU A 309 12.73 2.80 19.07
N LYS A 310 12.17 2.13 18.05
CA LYS A 310 11.17 2.72 17.15
C LYS A 310 9.86 3.04 17.87
N VAL A 311 9.34 2.11 18.67
CA VAL A 311 8.13 2.33 19.48
C VAL A 311 8.36 3.49 20.43
N THR A 312 9.48 3.48 21.15
CA THR A 312 9.85 4.54 22.10
C THR A 312 9.94 5.91 21.41
N ARG A 313 10.62 5.99 20.26
CA ARG A 313 10.75 7.24 19.50
C ARG A 313 9.40 7.74 18.96
N ARG A 314 8.51 6.85 18.50
CA ARG A 314 7.17 7.24 18.04
C ARG A 314 6.32 7.76 19.21
N ARG A 315 6.39 7.12 20.37
CA ARG A 315 5.72 7.58 21.60
C ARG A 315 6.21 8.96 22.05
N LEU A 316 7.53 9.19 22.05
CA LEU A 316 8.10 10.50 22.38
C LEU A 316 7.60 11.59 21.42
N LYS A 317 7.53 11.31 20.12
CA LYS A 317 6.98 12.27 19.14
C LYS A 317 5.49 12.56 19.31
N LEU A 318 4.73 11.62 19.86
CA LEU A 318 3.30 11.79 20.11
C LEU A 318 3.01 12.61 21.38
N THR A 319 3.93 12.56 22.35
CA THR A 319 3.82 13.28 23.63
C THR A 319 4.45 14.68 23.59
N ALA A 320 5.30 14.94 22.60
CA ALA A 320 5.92 16.24 22.36
C ALA A 320 5.09 17.18 21.45
N THR A 321 3.87 16.78 21.10
CA THR A 321 2.87 17.56 20.33
C THR A 321 1.76 18.01 21.24
#